data_AF-A0A923ZMF3-F1
#
_entry.id   AF-A0A923ZMF3-F1
#
_cell.length_a   1.000
_cell.length_b   1.000
_cell.length_c   1.000
_cell.angle_alpha   90.00
_cell.angle_beta   90.00
_cell.angle_gamma   90.00
#
_symmetry.space_group_name_H-M   'P 1'
#
loop_
_entity.id
_entity.type
_entity.pdbx_description
1 polymer ?
#
loop_
_entity_poly.entity_id
_entity_poly.type
_entity_poly.pdbx_seq_one_letter_code
_entity_poly.pdbx_strand_id
1 'polypeptide(L)' 'QNLAESELIYRIADVADSRAWLIAITDTGTSALAAWRVELGEALQPMFADLSADETDILERAVSILESRTSTARKVA' A
#
# COMPACT_ATOMS: atom_id res chain seq x y z
N GLN A 1 -3.60 -12.72 10.55
CA GLN A 1 -2.58 -13.03 11.59
C GLN A 1 -1.18 -13.30 11.00
N ASN A 2 -1.12 -13.83 9.77
CA ASN A 2 0.10 -14.14 9.01
C ASN A 2 1.25 -13.11 9.04
N LEU A 3 1.02 -11.80 8.88
CA LEU A 3 2.12 -10.83 8.69
C LEU A 3 3.14 -10.73 9.83
N ALA A 4 2.70 -10.85 11.08
CA ALA A 4 3.61 -10.81 12.23
C ALA A 4 4.32 -12.16 12.43
N GLU A 5 3.64 -13.25 12.13
CA GLU A 5 4.22 -14.61 12.15
C GLU A 5 5.27 -14.79 11.05
N SER A 6 5.07 -14.15 9.89
CA SER A 6 6.03 -14.07 8.80
C SER A 6 7.07 -12.96 8.98
N GLU A 7 7.15 -12.35 10.16
CA GLU A 7 8.14 -11.32 10.51
C GLU A 7 8.15 -10.08 9.59
N LEU A 8 7.04 -9.81 8.89
CA LEU A 8 6.89 -8.65 8.01
C LEU A 8 6.50 -7.38 8.78
N ILE A 9 5.97 -7.54 10.00
CA ILE A 9 5.66 -6.43 10.90
C ILE A 9 6.04 -6.76 12.36
N TYR A 10 6.19 -5.72 13.16
CA TYR A 10 6.15 -5.80 14.63
C TYR A 10 4.85 -5.22 15.17
N ARG A 11 4.39 -5.77 16.30
CA ARG A 11 3.36 -5.17 17.14
C ARG A 11 4.00 -4.64 18.40
N ILE A 12 3.83 -3.36 18.67
CA ILE A 12 4.41 -2.67 19.82
C ILE A 12 3.24 -2.19 20.68
N ALA A 13 3.20 -2.59 21.95
CA ALA A 13 2.16 -2.13 22.86
C ALA A 13 2.28 -0.62 23.06
N ASP A 14 1.15 0.09 22.97
CA ASP A 14 1.15 1.53 23.21
C ASP A 14 1.22 1.81 24.73
N VAL A 15 2.18 2.63 25.14
CA VAL A 15 2.38 3.01 26.54
C VAL A 15 1.28 3.97 27.05
N ALA A 16 0.61 4.69 26.16
CA ALA A 16 -0.44 5.65 26.49
C ALA A 16 -1.84 5.03 26.53
N ASP A 17 -2.09 3.93 25.78
CA ASP A 17 -3.34 3.18 25.80
C ASP A 17 -3.07 1.68 25.68
N SER A 18 -3.24 0.94 26.79
CA SER A 18 -2.99 -0.50 26.85
C SER A 18 -3.91 -1.34 25.95
N ARG A 19 -4.96 -0.74 25.39
CA ARG A 19 -5.85 -1.40 24.41
C ARG A 19 -5.36 -1.23 22.97
N ALA A 20 -4.39 -0.35 22.73
CA ALA A 20 -3.88 -0.02 21.41
C ALA A 20 -2.54 -0.73 21.12
N TRP A 21 -2.30 -0.95 19.82
CA TRP A 21 -1.05 -1.52 19.30
C TRP A 21 -0.53 -0.65 18.17
N LEU A 22 0.73 -0.22 18.28
CA LEU A 22 1.47 0.36 17.17
C LEU A 22 1.96 -0.77 16.26
N ILE A 23 1.78 -0.59 14.96
CA ILE A 23 2.25 -1.54 13.94
C ILE A 23 3.40 -0.89 13.19
N ALA A 24 4.57 -1.52 13.25
CA ALA A 24 5.75 -1.10 12.50
C ALA A 24 6.07 -2.14 11.44
N ILE A 25 6.42 -1.71 10.22
CA ILE A 25 6.93 -2.60 9.19
C ILE A 25 8.40 -2.95 9.50
N THR A 26 8.80 -4.19 9.23
CA THR A 26 10.20 -4.61 9.35
C THR A 26 10.97 -4.31 8.06
N ASP A 27 12.29 -4.45 8.06
CA ASP A 27 13.08 -4.37 6.82
C ASP A 27 12.72 -5.51 5.85
N THR A 28 12.48 -6.71 6.38
CA THR A 28 11.95 -7.86 5.63
C THR A 28 10.58 -7.55 5.03
N GLY A 29 9.69 -6.95 5.83
CA GLY A 29 8.37 -6.51 5.38
C GLY A 29 8.43 -5.47 4.28
N THR A 30 9.33 -4.50 4.39
CA THR A 30 9.54 -3.46 3.38
C THR A 30 10.01 -4.08 2.07
N SER A 31 10.96 -5.01 2.14
CA SER A 31 11.47 -5.74 0.98
C SER A 31 10.39 -6.61 0.33
N ALA A 32 9.60 -7.34 1.14
CA ALA A 32 8.49 -8.16 0.67
C ALA A 32 7.39 -7.32 0.02
N LEU A 33 7.07 -6.16 0.59
CA LEU A 33 6.09 -5.23 0.00
C LEU A 33 6.57 -4.68 -1.34
N ALA A 34 7.85 -4.34 -1.46
CA ALA A 34 8.42 -3.89 -2.72
C ALA A 34 8.37 -4.99 -3.79
N ALA A 35 8.75 -6.22 -3.44
CA ALA A 35 8.69 -7.37 -4.34
C ALA A 35 7.25 -7.65 -4.80
N TRP A 36 6.30 -7.65 -3.87
CA TRP A 36 4.89 -7.86 -4.19
C TRP A 36 4.32 -6.77 -5.11
N ARG A 37 4.74 -5.50 -4.95
CA ARG A 37 4.32 -4.41 -5.85
C ARG A 37 4.82 -4.61 -7.27
N VAL A 38 6.03 -5.13 -7.44
CA VAL A 38 6.58 -5.49 -8.75
C VAL A 38 5.76 -6.62 -9.36
N GLU A 39 5.55 -7.71 -8.62
CA GLU A 39 4.76 -8.86 -9.09
C GLU A 39 3.34 -8.46 -9.50
N LEU A 40 2.69 -7.61 -8.70
CA LEU A 40 1.37 -7.08 -9.01
C LEU A 40 1.39 -6.25 -10.30
N GLY A 41 2.40 -5.39 -10.47
CA GLY A 41 2.57 -4.59 -11.68
C GLY A 41 2.74 -5.47 -12.92
N GLU A 42 3.58 -6.49 -12.83
CA GLU A 42 3.80 -7.47 -13.91
C GLU A 42 2.54 -8.25 -14.24
N ALA A 43 1.76 -8.65 -13.24
CA ALA A 43 0.50 -9.37 -13.44
C ALA A 43 -0.58 -8.49 -14.10
N LEU A 44 -0.59 -7.19 -13.81
CA LEU A 44 -1.56 -6.24 -14.36
C LEU A 44 -1.17 -5.72 -15.74
N GLN A 45 0.12 -5.66 -16.07
CA GLN A 45 0.63 -5.07 -17.30
C GLN A 45 -0.08 -5.57 -18.58
N PRO A 46 -0.38 -6.86 -18.75
CA PRO A 46 -1.08 -7.36 -19.94
C PRO A 46 -2.49 -6.79 -20.12
N MET A 47 -3.17 -6.41 -19.03
CA MET A 47 -4.54 -5.87 -19.08
C MET A 47 -4.59 -4.43 -19.60
N PHE A 48 -3.44 -3.75 -19.65
CA PHE A 48 -3.31 -2.35 -20.07
C PHE A 48 -2.34 -2.18 -21.24
N ALA A 49 -1.89 -3.28 -21.84
CA ALA A 49 -0.80 -3.28 -22.83
C ALA A 49 -1.18 -2.59 -24.15
N ASP A 50 -2.48 -2.43 -24.44
CA ASP A 50 -3.03 -1.83 -25.64
C ASP A 50 -3.49 -0.37 -25.45
N LEU A 51 -3.33 0.20 -24.25
CA LEU A 51 -3.68 1.59 -24.01
C LEU A 51 -2.80 2.54 -24.82
N SER A 52 -3.46 3.51 -25.45
CA SER A 52 -2.79 4.68 -25.99
C SER A 52 -2.28 5.60 -24.87
N ALA A 53 -1.39 6.54 -25.24
CA ALA A 53 -0.91 7.56 -24.31
C ALA A 53 -2.07 8.41 -23.76
N ASP A 54 -3.04 8.78 -24.61
CA ASP A 54 -4.20 9.59 -24.21
C ASP A 54 -5.10 8.83 -23.20
N GLU A 55 -5.30 7.53 -23.40
CA GLU A 55 -6.09 6.71 -22.46
C GLU A 55 -5.37 6.53 -21.12
N THR A 56 -4.04 6.38 -21.15
CA THR A 56 -3.21 6.34 -19.93
C THR A 56 -3.35 7.65 -19.15
N ASP A 57 -3.23 8.79 -19.83
CA ASP A 57 -3.40 10.14 -19.29
C ASP A 57 -4.78 10.35 -18.64
N ILE A 58 -5.84 9.78 -19.24
CA ILE A 58 -7.20 9.85 -18.71
C ILE A 58 -7.31 9.03 -17.41
N LEU A 59 -6.76 7.82 -17.39
CA LEU A 59 -6.80 6.96 -16.20
C LEU A 59 -6.02 7.58 -15.04
N GLU A 60 -4.83 8.13 -15.29
CA GLU A 60 -4.05 8.82 -14.26
C GLU A 60 -4.82 10.00 -13.64
N ARG A 61 -5.48 10.81 -14.48
CA ARG A 61 -6.34 11.92 -14.01
C ARG A 61 -7.53 11.42 -13.20
N ALA A 62 -8.21 10.37 -13.67
CA ALA A 62 -9.35 9.80 -12.98
C ALA A 62 -8.95 9.26 -11.59
N VAL A 63 -7.83 8.54 -11.50
CA VAL A 63 -7.28 8.04 -10.22
C VAL A 63 -6.95 9.21 -9.29
N SER A 64 -6.27 10.25 -9.78
CA SER A 64 -5.94 11.44 -8.97
C SER A 64 -7.18 12.11 -8.38
N ILE A 65 -8.26 12.24 -9.17
CA ILE A 65 -9.53 12.77 -8.69
C ILE A 65 -10.11 11.86 -7.59
N LEU A 66 -10.15 10.55 -7.81
CA LEU A 66 -10.67 9.59 -6.83
C LEU A 66 -9.88 9.64 -5.52
N GLU A 67 -8.55 9.67 -5.60
CA GLU A 67 -7.68 9.81 -4.43
C GLU A 67 -7.97 11.11 -3.67
N SER A 68 -8.13 12.24 -4.36
CA SER A 68 -8.44 13.52 -3.72
C SER A 68 -9.75 13.52 -2.93
N ARG A 69 -10.70 12.67 -3.33
CA ARG A 69 -12.04 12.57 -2.72
C ARG A 69 -12.14 11.51 -1.64
N THR A 70 -11.31 10.46 -1.74
CA THR A 70 -11.38 9.28 -0.86
C THR A 70 -10.25 9.22 0.15
N SER A 71 -9.18 9.99 -0.04
CA SER A 71 -8.08 10.10 0.92
C SER A 71 -8.59 10.70 2.22
N THR A 72 -8.78 9.85 3.23
CA THR A 72 -8.96 10.29 4.60
C THR A 72 -7.63 10.87 5.07
N ALA A 73 -7.64 12.13 5.52
CA ALA A 73 -6.46 12.75 6.10
C ALA A 73 -5.88 11.82 7.18
N ARG A 74 -4.65 11.34 6.95
CA ARG A 74 -3.92 10.55 7.92
C ARG A 74 -3.81 11.39 9.18
N LYS A 75 -4.54 11.02 10.24
CA LYS A 75 -4.26 11.57 11.57
C LYS A 75 -2.85 11.12 11.93
N VAL A 76 -1.90 12.03 11.81
CA VAL A 76 -0.59 11.86 12.44
C VAL A 76 -0.85 11.97 13.93
N ALA A 77 -0.68 10.85 14.64
CA ALA A 77 -0.79 10.78 16.09
C ALA A 77 0.44 11.42 16.73
#